data_AF-A0A1G1MFX3-F1
#
_entry.id   AF-A0A1G1MFX3-F1
#
_cell.length_a   1.000
_cell.length_b   1.000
_cell.length_c   1.000
_cell.angle_alpha   90.00
_cell.angle_beta   90.00
_cell.angle_gamma   90.00
#
_symmetry.space_group_name_H-M   'P 1'
#
loop_
_entity.id
_entity.type
_entity.pdbx_description
1 polymer ?
#
loop_
_entity_poly.entity_id
_entity_poly.type
_entity_poly.pdbx_seq_one_letter_code
_entity_poly.pdbx_strand_id
1 'polypeptide(L)'
;MLANMAKNLLRHGRIRTTVAKAKETSRLFDRLITLGKEGSVHARRRAYQILQDRDEVKRLFAEVAPRFQTTRGGYTRVLHLSPRAGDGAPQAWLELTQLPAGGPPVSRATRPTTQKGAPSAPSTPPKEEPAKKPQKFFEGLRGLFHRKQPA
;
A
#
# COMPACT_ATOMS: atom_id res chain seq x y z
N MET A 1 8.81 -19.49 -16.43
CA MET A 1 7.70 -19.07 -15.54
C MET A 1 8.06 -17.88 -14.63
N LEU A 2 9.11 -17.96 -13.79
CA LEU A 2 9.47 -16.89 -12.84
C LEU A 2 9.79 -15.54 -13.50
N ALA A 3 10.41 -15.55 -14.68
CA ALA A 3 10.66 -14.35 -15.47
C ALA A 3 9.35 -13.56 -15.74
N ASN A 4 8.27 -14.24 -16.09
CA ASN A 4 6.97 -13.59 -16.34
C ASN A 4 6.37 -13.00 -15.06
N MET A 5 6.58 -13.62 -13.91
CA MET A 5 6.15 -13.05 -12.62
C MET A 5 6.95 -11.78 -12.29
N ALA A 6 8.26 -11.76 -12.54
CA ALA A 6 9.07 -10.56 -12.37
C ALA A 6 8.66 -9.43 -13.32
N LYS A 7 8.36 -9.73 -14.60
CA LYS A 7 7.79 -8.75 -15.54
C LYS A 7 6.47 -8.17 -15.03
N ASN A 8 5.55 -9.03 -14.58
CA ASN A 8 4.27 -8.57 -14.05
C ASN A 8 4.46 -7.70 -12.80
N LEU A 9 5.44 -8.02 -11.95
CA LEU A 9 5.78 -7.18 -10.80
C LEU A 9 6.36 -5.83 -11.23
N LEU A 10 7.20 -5.77 -12.27
CA LEU A 10 7.69 -4.49 -12.83
C LEU A 10 6.55 -3.64 -13.40
N ARG A 11 5.61 -4.27 -14.13
CA ARG A 11 4.47 -3.60 -14.76
C ARG A 11 3.48 -3.02 -13.76
N HIS A 12 3.13 -3.80 -12.73
CA HIS A 12 2.01 -3.46 -11.84
C HIS A 12 2.45 -3.02 -10.45
N GLY A 13 3.70 -3.26 -10.06
CA GLY A 13 4.22 -2.97 -8.71
C GLY A 13 3.72 -3.91 -7.61
N ARG A 14 2.65 -4.68 -7.87
CA ARG A 14 2.10 -5.68 -6.96
C ARG A 14 1.39 -6.80 -7.72
N ILE A 15 1.57 -8.06 -7.29
CA ILE A 15 0.94 -9.24 -7.89
C ILE A 15 0.41 -10.21 -6.81
N ARG A 16 -0.69 -10.91 -7.10
CA ARG A 16 -1.24 -11.99 -6.24
C ARG A 16 -0.80 -13.33 -6.79
N THR A 17 -0.18 -14.15 -5.96
CA THR A 17 0.31 -15.49 -6.36
C THR A 17 0.33 -16.45 -5.17
N THR A 18 0.85 -17.66 -5.34
CA THR A 18 1.04 -18.61 -4.23
C THR A 18 2.27 -18.27 -3.41
N VAL A 19 2.28 -18.60 -2.12
CA VAL A 19 3.40 -18.27 -1.21
C VAL A 19 4.74 -18.78 -1.73
N ALA A 20 4.80 -20.02 -2.23
CA ALA A 20 6.01 -20.60 -2.79
C ALA A 20 6.55 -19.79 -3.99
N LYS A 21 5.66 -19.43 -4.92
CA LYS A 21 6.03 -18.65 -6.12
C LYS A 21 6.43 -17.21 -5.75
N ALA A 22 5.77 -16.61 -4.76
CA ALA A 22 6.12 -15.28 -4.26
C ALA A 22 7.54 -15.24 -3.68
N LYS A 23 7.91 -16.24 -2.86
CA LYS A 23 9.26 -16.34 -2.26
C LYS A 23 10.36 -16.51 -3.31
N GLU A 24 10.14 -17.36 -4.31
CA GLU A 24 11.13 -17.54 -5.39
C GLU A 24 11.23 -16.31 -6.30
N THR A 25 10.09 -15.67 -6.61
CA THR A 25 10.09 -14.43 -7.39
C THR A 25 10.81 -13.31 -6.65
N SER A 26 10.62 -13.21 -5.33
CA SER A 26 11.33 -12.23 -4.47
C SER A 26 12.84 -12.38 -4.58
N ARG A 27 13.38 -13.61 -4.48
CA ARG A 27 14.82 -13.91 -4.63
C ARG A 27 15.38 -13.54 -6.01
N LEU A 28 14.59 -13.75 -7.07
CA LEU A 28 14.98 -13.35 -8.42
C LEU A 28 14.97 -11.82 -8.56
N PHE A 29 13.94 -11.18 -8.03
CA PHE A 29 13.73 -9.74 -8.14
C PHE A 29 14.80 -8.95 -7.41
N ASP A 30 15.24 -9.41 -6.23
CA ASP A 30 16.32 -8.76 -5.50
C ASP A 30 17.64 -8.72 -6.30
N ARG A 31 17.93 -9.80 -7.04
CA ARG A 31 19.06 -9.84 -7.96
C ARG A 31 18.89 -8.86 -9.12
N LEU A 32 17.68 -8.77 -9.71
CA LEU A 32 17.39 -7.83 -10.79
C LEU A 32 17.54 -6.36 -10.35
N ILE A 33 17.05 -6.01 -9.16
CA ILE A 33 17.23 -4.65 -8.61
C ILE A 33 18.70 -4.35 -8.35
N THR A 34 19.47 -5.32 -7.85
CA THR A 34 20.91 -5.15 -7.64
C THR A 34 21.64 -4.88 -8.96
N LEU A 35 21.31 -5.61 -10.03
CA LEU A 35 21.82 -5.32 -11.38
C LEU A 35 21.37 -3.94 -11.88
N GLY A 36 20.12 -3.56 -11.60
CA GLY A 36 19.55 -2.26 -11.92
C GLY A 36 20.35 -1.10 -11.31
N LYS A 37 20.72 -1.23 -10.03
CA LYS A 37 21.50 -0.24 -9.27
C LYS A 37 22.94 -0.10 -9.78
N GLU A 38 23.52 -1.17 -10.31
CA GLU A 38 24.86 -1.14 -10.93
C GLU A 38 24.87 -0.32 -12.24
N GLY A 39 23.80 -0.42 -13.04
CA GLY A 39 23.59 0.44 -14.22
C GLY A 39 24.50 0.16 -15.44
N SER A 40 25.47 -0.74 -15.34
CA SER A 40 26.43 -1.05 -16.40
C SER A 40 25.82 -1.72 -17.64
N VAL A 41 26.48 -1.62 -18.80
CA VAL A 41 26.06 -2.33 -20.04
C VAL A 41 26.04 -3.84 -19.82
N HIS A 42 26.99 -4.37 -19.04
CA HIS A 42 27.03 -5.78 -18.67
C HIS A 42 25.84 -6.17 -17.80
N ALA A 43 25.47 -5.35 -16.81
CA ALA A 43 24.27 -5.57 -15.99
C ALA A 43 22.99 -5.58 -16.82
N ARG A 44 22.86 -4.66 -17.81
CA ARG A 44 21.72 -4.65 -18.75
C ARG A 44 21.63 -5.94 -19.58
N ARG A 45 22.75 -6.46 -20.07
CA ARG A 45 22.80 -7.74 -20.80
C ARG A 45 22.37 -8.92 -19.91
N ARG A 46 22.85 -8.98 -18.66
CA ARG A 46 22.43 -10.00 -17.69
C ARG A 46 20.94 -9.91 -17.36
N ALA A 47 20.42 -8.71 -17.15
CA ALA A 47 18.98 -8.51 -16.91
C ALA A 47 18.13 -8.96 -18.13
N TYR A 48 18.61 -8.69 -19.35
CA TYR A 48 17.94 -9.12 -20.57
C TYR A 48 17.93 -10.65 -20.75
N GLN A 49 18.96 -11.37 -20.32
CA GLN A 49 18.94 -12.84 -20.35
C GLN A 49 17.80 -13.44 -19.51
N ILE A 50 17.40 -12.76 -18.42
CA ILE A 50 16.33 -13.20 -17.53
C ILE A 50 14.97 -12.72 -18.02
N LEU A 51 14.84 -11.42 -18.33
CA LEU A 51 13.57 -10.82 -18.71
C LEU A 51 13.23 -11.08 -20.18
N GLN A 52 14.19 -11.12 -21.09
CA GLN A 52 13.95 -11.32 -22.54
C GLN A 52 12.95 -10.30 -23.14
N ASP A 53 12.84 -9.12 -22.53
CA ASP A 53 11.89 -8.07 -22.91
C ASP A 53 12.59 -6.71 -22.74
N ARG A 54 12.69 -5.95 -23.82
CA ARG A 54 13.45 -4.69 -23.84
C ARG A 54 12.74 -3.59 -23.05
N ASP A 55 11.42 -3.56 -23.06
CA ASP A 55 10.64 -2.51 -22.40
C ASP A 55 10.70 -2.67 -20.88
N GLU A 56 10.61 -3.91 -20.39
CA GLU A 56 10.74 -4.20 -18.97
C GLU A 56 12.15 -3.98 -18.44
N VAL A 57 13.17 -4.28 -19.25
CA VAL A 57 14.55 -3.91 -18.92
C VAL A 57 14.68 -2.39 -18.86
N LYS A 58 14.12 -1.64 -19.82
CA LYS A 58 14.16 -0.18 -19.79
C LYS A 58 13.50 0.37 -18.51
N ARG A 59 12.31 -0.12 -18.15
CA ARG A 59 11.60 0.26 -16.91
C ARG A 59 12.38 -0.06 -15.64
N LEU A 60 12.98 -1.24 -15.57
CA LEU A 60 13.79 -1.66 -14.43
C LEU A 60 14.91 -0.64 -14.15
N PHE A 61 15.67 -0.25 -15.17
CA PHE A 61 16.81 0.66 -15.01
C PHE A 61 16.40 2.14 -14.92
N ALA A 62 15.34 2.56 -15.62
CA ALA A 62 14.94 3.96 -15.67
C ALA A 62 14.06 4.38 -14.47
N GLU A 63 13.15 3.52 -14.03
CA GLU A 63 12.11 3.90 -13.06
C GLU A 63 12.24 3.17 -11.72
N VAL A 64 12.53 1.86 -11.74
CA VAL A 64 12.40 1.03 -10.53
C VAL A 64 13.69 1.02 -9.72
N ALA A 65 14.84 0.74 -10.35
CA ALA A 65 16.12 0.65 -9.65
C ALA A 65 16.54 1.95 -8.95
N PRO A 66 16.36 3.15 -9.55
CA PRO A 66 16.71 4.41 -8.88
C PRO A 66 15.94 4.65 -7.58
N ARG A 67 14.69 4.16 -7.46
CA ARG A 67 13.89 4.28 -6.21
C ARG A 67 14.61 3.61 -5.04
N PHE A 68 15.21 2.45 -5.30
CA PHE A 68 15.85 1.62 -4.28
C PHE A 68 17.35 1.94 -4.07
N GLN A 69 17.85 3.08 -4.56
CA GLN A 69 19.29 3.38 -4.49
C GLN A 69 19.81 3.44 -3.05
N THR A 70 19.04 4.05 -2.15
CA THR A 70 19.37 4.19 -0.71
C THR A 70 19.14 2.91 0.09
N THR A 71 18.32 1.98 -0.42
CA THR A 71 17.94 0.77 0.31
C THR A 71 18.94 -0.36 0.07
N ARG A 72 19.36 -1.05 1.14
CA ARG A 72 20.25 -2.22 1.06
C ARG A 72 19.44 -3.51 1.29
N GLY A 73 18.91 -4.08 0.19
CA GLY A 73 18.16 -5.33 0.20
C GLY A 73 16.69 -5.20 0.61
N GLY A 74 15.92 -6.28 0.47
CA GLY A 74 14.49 -6.30 0.86
C GLY A 74 13.62 -5.38 -0.01
N TYR A 75 13.79 -5.44 -1.33
CA TYR A 75 13.08 -4.55 -2.26
C TYR A 75 11.62 -4.96 -2.48
N THR A 76 11.28 -6.19 -2.09
CA THR A 76 9.95 -6.77 -2.19
C THR A 76 9.42 -7.17 -0.80
N ARG A 77 8.10 -7.17 -0.65
CA ARG A 77 7.40 -7.68 0.52
C ARG A 77 6.42 -8.78 0.11
N VAL A 78 6.40 -9.86 0.89
CA VAL A 78 5.44 -10.97 0.76
C VAL A 78 4.42 -10.86 1.88
N LEU A 79 3.17 -10.58 1.54
CA LEU A 79 2.05 -10.52 2.49
C LEU A 79 1.18 -11.75 2.31
N HIS A 80 1.06 -12.58 3.35
CA HIS A 80 0.22 -13.77 3.31
C HIS A 80 -1.27 -13.39 3.23
N LEU A 81 -2.02 -14.17 2.47
CA LEU A 81 -3.45 -14.04 2.28
C LEU A 81 -4.17 -15.30 2.79
N SER A 82 -5.49 -15.20 2.88
CA SER A 82 -6.34 -16.38 3.02
C SER A 82 -6.06 -17.39 1.89
N PRO A 83 -6.08 -18.70 2.17
CA PRO A 83 -5.98 -19.74 1.15
C PRO A 83 -7.00 -19.56 0.02
N ARG A 84 -6.64 -19.99 -1.19
CA ARG A 84 -7.55 -19.94 -2.34
C ARG A 84 -8.72 -20.91 -2.09
N ALA A 85 -9.94 -20.45 -2.41
CA ALA A 85 -11.11 -21.31 -2.43
C ALA A 85 -10.98 -22.39 -3.51
N GLY A 86 -11.31 -23.64 -3.16
CA GLY A 86 -11.20 -24.80 -4.04
C GLY A 86 -10.00 -25.68 -3.71
N ASP A 87 -8.78 -25.26 -4.08
CA ASP A 87 -7.55 -26.05 -3.91
C ASP A 87 -6.84 -25.83 -2.57
N GLY A 88 -7.34 -24.91 -1.73
CA GLY A 88 -6.74 -24.60 -0.43
C GLY A 88 -5.32 -24.04 -0.51
N ALA A 89 -4.86 -23.63 -1.70
CA ALA A 89 -3.47 -23.24 -1.88
C ALA A 89 -3.17 -21.93 -1.14
N PRO A 90 -2.07 -21.84 -0.36
CA PRO A 90 -1.73 -20.63 0.37
C PRO A 90 -1.32 -19.53 -0.61
N GLN A 91 -2.01 -18.39 -0.53
CA GLN A 91 -1.76 -17.23 -1.39
C GLN A 91 -0.99 -16.13 -0.66
N ALA A 92 -0.35 -15.28 -1.44
CA ALA A 92 0.30 -14.08 -0.96
C ALA A 92 0.25 -12.96 -2.01
N TRP A 93 0.26 -11.73 -1.54
CA TRP A 93 0.66 -10.58 -2.34
C TRP A 93 2.18 -10.46 -2.33
N LEU A 94 2.76 -10.24 -3.50
CA LEU A 94 4.14 -9.79 -3.67
C LEU A 94 4.10 -8.33 -4.13
N GLU A 95 4.64 -7.42 -3.34
CA GLU A 95 4.64 -5.97 -3.62
C GLU A 95 6.04 -5.37 -3.52
N LEU A 96 6.29 -4.28 -4.25
CA LEU A 96 7.50 -3.47 -4.08
C LEU A 96 7.42 -2.68 -2.77
N THR A 97 8.51 -2.58 -2.02
CA THR A 97 8.51 -1.90 -0.70
C THR A 97 8.23 -0.40 -0.83
N GLN A 98 8.73 0.23 -1.89
CA GLN A 98 8.44 1.62 -2.22
C GLN A 98 7.43 1.66 -3.37
N LEU A 99 6.14 1.74 -3.02
CA LEU A 99 5.12 2.09 -4.01
C LEU A 99 5.33 3.54 -4.46
N PRO A 100 5.03 3.88 -5.73
CA PRO A 100 5.07 5.27 -6.17
C PRO A 100 4.23 6.14 -5.23
N ALA A 101 4.73 7.32 -4.90
CA ALA A 101 4.26 8.22 -3.83
C ALA A 101 2.84 8.80 -4.00
N GLY A 102 1.95 8.16 -4.76
CA GLY A 102 0.56 8.57 -4.98
C GLY A 102 -0.47 7.87 -4.09
N GLY A 103 -0.04 7.03 -3.13
CA GLY A 103 -0.92 6.43 -2.14
C GLY A 103 -1.00 7.31 -0.88
N PRO A 104 -2.19 7.48 -0.25
CA PRO A 104 -2.29 8.27 0.97
C PRO A 104 -1.33 7.73 2.04
N PRO A 105 -0.62 8.60 2.77
CA PRO A 105 0.31 8.16 3.81
C PRO A 105 -0.49 7.41 4.87
N VAL A 106 -0.30 6.09 4.95
CA VAL A 106 -0.86 5.30 6.03
C VAL A 106 -0.04 5.62 7.27
N SER A 107 -0.51 6.61 8.04
CA SER A 107 0.08 6.97 9.33
C SER A 107 0.04 5.74 10.22
N ARG A 108 1.20 5.15 10.50
CA ARG A 108 1.32 4.11 11.53
C ARG A 108 1.08 4.79 12.87
N ALA A 109 -0.13 4.66 13.39
CA ALA A 109 -0.44 5.01 14.76
C ALA A 109 0.47 4.18 15.68
N THR A 110 1.38 4.86 16.37
CA THR A 110 2.11 4.34 17.51
C THR A 110 1.10 3.91 18.57
N ARG A 111 0.96 2.58 18.78
CA ARG A 111 0.23 2.08 19.94
C ARG A 111 1.01 2.44 21.21
N PRO A 112 0.44 3.19 22.17
CA PRO A 112 1.11 3.41 23.45
C PRO A 112 1.10 2.11 24.26
N THR A 113 2.26 1.82 24.85
CA THR A 113 2.51 0.70 25.75
C THR A 113 1.66 0.85 27.01
N THR A 114 0.75 -0.10 27.25
CA THR A 114 -0.06 -0.19 28.48
C THR A 114 0.84 -0.57 29.65
N GLN A 115 1.11 0.39 30.55
CA GLN A 115 1.63 0.09 31.88
C GLN A 115 0.46 -0.19 32.83
N LYS A 116 0.67 -1.23 33.64
CA LYS A 116 -0.27 -1.88 34.55
C LYS A 116 -0.03 -1.34 35.96
N GLY A 117 -1.08 -0.91 36.66
CA GLY A 117 -1.02 -0.57 38.09
C GLY A 117 -2.35 0.00 38.61
N ALA A 118 -3.18 -0.84 39.22
CA ALA A 118 -4.32 -0.48 40.07
C ALA A 118 -3.85 -0.46 41.56
N PRO A 119 -4.65 -0.08 42.59
CA PRO A 119 -6.09 0.27 42.62
C PRO A 119 -6.49 1.44 43.57
N SER A 120 -7.72 1.96 43.41
CA SER A 120 -8.65 2.28 44.52
C SER A 120 -10.03 2.63 43.98
N ALA A 121 -11.04 1.87 44.42
CA ALA A 121 -12.47 2.11 44.24
C ALA A 121 -13.00 2.98 45.41
N PRO A 122 -14.30 3.37 45.53
CA PRO A 122 -15.45 3.04 44.68
C PRO A 122 -16.49 4.17 44.44
N SER A 123 -17.29 3.95 43.39
CA SER A 123 -18.71 4.32 43.13
C SER A 123 -19.45 5.38 43.97
N THR A 124 -20.02 6.38 43.29
CA THR A 124 -21.32 7.03 43.63
C THR A 124 -22.05 7.38 42.32
N PRO A 125 -23.34 7.03 42.14
CA PRO A 125 -24.08 7.14 40.88
C PRO A 125 -24.58 8.58 40.58
N PRO A 126 -24.62 9.04 39.32
CA PRO A 126 -25.28 10.30 38.97
C PRO A 126 -26.81 10.13 38.90
N LYS A 127 -27.52 10.92 39.72
CA LYS A 127 -28.96 11.19 39.62
C LYS A 127 -29.29 11.96 38.35
N GLU A 128 -30.31 11.49 37.63
CA GLU A 128 -31.15 12.26 36.70
C GLU A 128 -31.86 13.42 37.42
N GLU A 129 -31.99 14.58 36.76
CA GLU A 129 -33.28 15.15 36.30
C GLU A 129 -33.12 16.54 35.60
N PRO A 130 -34.13 16.99 34.80
CA PRO A 130 -33.93 17.65 33.49
C PRO A 130 -34.55 19.07 33.38
N ALA A 131 -34.21 19.80 32.31
CA ALA A 131 -34.97 20.94 31.70
C ALA A 131 -34.06 21.60 30.62
N LYS A 132 -34.48 22.14 29.46
CA LYS A 132 -35.77 22.52 28.87
C LYS A 132 -35.56 22.75 27.34
N LYS A 133 -36.44 22.13 26.53
CA LYS A 133 -36.99 22.43 25.17
C LYS A 133 -36.17 23.06 24.01
N PRO A 134 -36.48 22.66 22.76
CA PRO A 134 -35.69 22.93 21.55
C PRO A 134 -36.04 24.26 20.86
N GLN A 135 -35.03 24.97 20.35
CA GLN A 135 -35.24 26.15 19.50
C GLN A 135 -35.32 25.76 18.01
N LYS A 136 -36.54 25.94 17.51
CA LYS A 136 -37.02 26.12 16.14
C LYS A 136 -35.95 26.26 15.04
N PHE A 137 -35.79 25.19 14.25
CA PHE A 137 -34.91 25.11 13.08
C PHE A 137 -35.64 25.37 11.74
N PHE A 138 -36.93 25.67 11.69
CA PHE A 138 -37.62 25.84 10.39
C PHE A 138 -38.76 26.86 10.45
N GLU A 139 -38.43 28.15 10.29
CA GLU A 139 -39.40 29.19 9.88
C GLU A 139 -38.66 30.43 9.36
N GLY A 140 -37.99 30.29 8.21
CA GLY A 140 -37.22 31.36 7.56
C GLY A 140 -37.21 31.17 6.05
N LEU A 141 -38.37 30.79 5.52
CA LEU A 141 -38.66 30.68 4.11
C LEU A 141 -38.32 32.01 3.40
N ARG A 142 -37.57 31.90 2.30
CA ARG A 142 -38.16 32.22 0.99
C ARG A 142 -38.67 33.66 0.89
N GLY A 143 -37.77 34.63 0.89
CA GLY A 143 -38.18 36.04 0.76
C GLY A 143 -37.10 37.04 0.38
N LEU A 144 -35.88 36.62 0.01
CA LEU A 144 -34.82 37.55 -0.37
C LEU A 144 -34.66 37.66 -1.90
N PHE A 145 -35.63 38.37 -2.47
CA PHE A 145 -35.42 39.43 -3.47
C PHE A 145 -34.72 39.10 -4.81
N HIS A 146 -35.54 38.71 -5.79
CA HIS A 146 -35.74 39.44 -7.06
C HIS A 146 -34.50 39.97 -7.82
N ARG A 147 -33.84 39.09 -8.58
CA ARG A 147 -32.93 39.48 -9.67
C ARG A 147 -33.70 39.59 -11.00
N LYS A 148 -33.96 40.84 -11.37
CA LYS A 148 -34.50 41.38 -12.62
C LYS A 148 -33.77 40.80 -13.86
N GLN A 149 -34.51 40.26 -14.83
CA GLN A 149 -34.05 39.90 -16.19
C GLN A 149 -34.76 40.84 -17.20
N PRO A 150 -34.06 41.49 -18.15
CA PRO A 150 -34.69 42.39 -19.12
C PRO A 150 -35.02 41.69 -20.45
N ALA A 151 -36.13 42.12 -21.07
CA ALA A 151 -36.36 42.18 -22.51
C ALA A 151 -37.06 43.51 -22.79
#